data_AF-A0A8S4S662-F1
#
_entry.id   AF-A0A8S4S662-F1
#
_cell.length_a   1.000
_cell.length_b   1.000
_cell.length_c   1.000
_cell.angle_alpha   90.00
_cell.angle_beta   90.00
_cell.angle_gamma   90.00
#
_symmetry.space_group_name_H-M   'P 1'
#
loop_
_entity.id
_entity.type
_entity.pdbx_description
1 polymer ?
#
loop_
_entity_poly.entity_id
_entity_poly.type
_entity_poly.pdbx_seq_one_letter_code
_entity_poly.pdbx_strand_id
1 'polypeptide(L)'
;MSTSCSREVVTNRLANRFDDFQPPEQAGFRKGFSTIGHIHTLRQVIQKTQEYNRPLCLAFVNYEKAFDSVETWAVLRSLQRCRIDYRYIEVLKCLYKNATVSVRIQDQTTKPIQLQRGV
;
A
#
# COMPACT_ATOMS: atom_id res chain seq x y z
N MET A 1 2.22 0.11 24.26
CA MET A 1 0.92 -0.61 24.35
C MET A 1 -0.28 0.20 23.83
N SER A 2 -0.27 1.54 23.78
CA SER A 2 -1.46 2.33 23.34
C SER A 2 -1.57 2.59 21.82
N THR A 3 -0.47 2.50 21.05
CA THR A 3 -0.46 2.85 19.61
C THR A 3 -1.03 1.77 18.68
N SER A 4 -1.00 0.50 19.08
CA SER A 4 -1.50 -0.60 18.25
C SER A 4 -3.03 -0.61 18.14
N CYS A 5 -3.72 -0.31 19.25
CA CYS A 5 -5.19 -0.32 19.30
C CYS A 5 -5.81 0.78 18.42
N SER A 6 -5.23 1.99 18.42
CA SER A 6 -5.73 3.09 17.59
C SER A 6 -5.56 2.85 16.09
N ARG A 7 -4.43 2.27 15.67
CA ARG A 7 -4.18 1.91 14.26
C ARG A 7 -5.16 0.86 13.75
N GLU A 8 -5.43 -0.16 14.56
CA GLU A 8 -6.33 -1.25 14.18
C GLU A 8 -7.77 -0.76 14.05
N VAL A 9 -8.22 0.11 14.96
CA VAL A 9 -9.55 0.74 14.87
C VAL A 9 -9.70 1.60 13.62
N VAL A 10 -8.70 2.43 13.28
CA VAL A 10 -8.75 3.26 12.07
C VAL A 10 -8.76 2.37 10.83
N THR A 11 -7.90 1.36 10.76
CA THR A 11 -7.84 0.44 9.61
C THR A 11 -9.17 -0.28 9.41
N ASN A 12 -9.75 -0.85 10.47
CA ASN A 12 -11.02 -1.58 10.38
C ASN A 12 -12.19 -0.70 9.94
N ARG A 13 -12.21 0.58 10.34
CA ARG A 13 -13.26 1.53 9.93
C ARG A 13 -13.13 1.95 8.47
N LEU A 14 -11.91 2.03 7.95
CA LEU A 14 -11.63 2.49 6.59
C LEU A 14 -11.56 1.35 5.58
N ALA A 15 -11.36 0.10 6.01
CA ALA A 15 -11.16 -1.07 5.14
C ALA A 15 -12.26 -1.23 4.09
N ASN A 16 -13.54 -1.19 4.50
CA ASN A 16 -14.66 -1.33 3.57
C ASN A 16 -14.66 -0.21 2.51
N ARG A 17 -14.33 1.02 2.93
CA ARG A 17 -14.21 2.13 1.97
C ARG A 17 -13.08 1.88 0.99
N PHE A 18 -11.91 1.46 1.44
CA PHE A 18 -10.81 1.18 0.51
C PHE A 18 -11.14 0.05 -0.46
N ASP A 19 -11.84 -0.99 0.00
CA ASP A 19 -12.27 -2.09 -0.85
C ASP A 19 -13.23 -1.64 -1.96
N ASP A 20 -14.10 -0.65 -1.72
CA ASP A 20 -15.00 -0.06 -2.73
C ASP A 20 -14.24 0.68 -3.85
N PHE A 21 -13.09 1.27 -3.53
CA PHE A 21 -12.28 2.07 -4.46
C PHE A 21 -11.14 1.27 -5.11
N GLN A 22 -10.98 0.00 -4.74
CA GLN A 22 -9.92 -0.83 -5.27
C GLN A 22 -10.36 -1.56 -6.55
N PRO A 23 -9.55 -1.56 -7.62
CA PRO A 23 -9.81 -2.36 -8.81
C PRO A 23 -9.95 -3.86 -8.47
N PRO A 24 -10.78 -4.61 -9.23
CA PRO A 24 -10.97 -6.04 -9.00
C PRO A 24 -9.69 -6.87 -9.16
N GLU A 25 -8.71 -6.38 -9.93
CA GLU A 25 -7.42 -7.02 -10.14
C GLU A 25 -6.46 -6.88 -8.94
N GLN A 26 -6.75 -6.02 -7.96
CA GLN A 26 -5.94 -5.95 -6.75
C GLN A 26 -6.30 -7.09 -5.80
N ALA A 27 -5.38 -8.05 -5.68
CA ALA A 27 -5.45 -9.09 -4.65
C ALA A 27 -4.61 -8.78 -3.41
N GLY A 28 -3.62 -7.89 -3.51
CA GLY A 28 -2.73 -7.55 -2.40
C GLY A 28 -3.45 -6.76 -1.30
N PHE A 29 -3.14 -7.09 -0.04
CA PHE A 29 -3.67 -6.42 1.16
C PHE A 29 -5.20 -6.36 1.26
N ARG A 30 -5.91 -7.26 0.55
CA ARG A 30 -7.36 -7.30 0.49
C ARG A 30 -7.91 -8.61 1.04
N LYS A 31 -8.82 -8.53 2.01
CA LYS A 31 -9.34 -9.71 2.70
C LYS A 31 -10.19 -10.55 1.73
N GLY A 32 -9.90 -11.86 1.66
CA GLY A 32 -10.64 -12.79 0.81
C GLY A 32 -10.20 -12.82 -0.65
N PHE A 33 -9.17 -12.07 -1.03
CA PHE A 33 -8.60 -12.09 -2.37
C PHE A 33 -7.30 -12.89 -2.40
N SER A 34 -7.02 -13.52 -3.54
CA SER A 34 -5.84 -14.36 -3.76
C SER A 34 -5.32 -14.20 -5.18
N THR A 35 -4.01 -14.34 -5.36
CA THR A 35 -3.35 -14.28 -6.66
C THR A 35 -3.52 -15.57 -7.48
N ILE A 36 -4.12 -16.63 -6.92
CA ILE A 36 -4.32 -17.91 -7.61
C ILE A 36 -5.08 -17.73 -8.93
N GLY A 37 -6.16 -16.93 -8.93
CA GLY A 37 -6.93 -16.65 -10.15
C GLY A 37 -6.13 -15.88 -11.21
N HIS A 38 -5.31 -14.91 -10.77
CA HIS A 38 -4.41 -14.15 -11.66
C HIS A 38 -3.36 -15.07 -12.30
N ILE A 39 -2.72 -15.93 -11.51
CA ILE A 39 -1.73 -16.90 -11.97
C ILE A 39 -2.39 -17.89 -12.95
N HIS A 40 -3.58 -18.39 -12.63
CA HIS A 40 -4.31 -19.29 -13.52
C HIS A 40 -4.59 -18.62 -14.87
N THR A 41 -5.11 -17.39 -14.85
CA THR A 41 -5.41 -16.62 -16.07
C THR A 41 -4.16 -16.40 -16.92
N LEU A 42 -3.04 -16.01 -16.29
CA LEU A 42 -1.76 -15.82 -16.98
C LEU A 42 -1.28 -17.13 -17.64
N ARG A 43 -1.41 -18.27 -16.94
CA ARG A 43 -1.07 -19.59 -17.51
C ARG A 43 -1.94 -19.94 -18.71
N GLN A 44 -3.24 -19.67 -18.66
CA GLN A 44 -4.16 -19.91 -19.79
C GLN A 44 -3.76 -19.07 -21.01
N VAL A 45 -3.44 -17.78 -20.81
CA VAL A 45 -2.99 -16.90 -21.90
C VAL A 45 -1.70 -17.42 -22.53
N ILE A 46 -0.72 -17.81 -21.72
CA ILE A 46 0.55 -18.40 -22.22
C ILE A 46 0.26 -19.66 -23.05
N GLN A 47 -0.52 -20.60 -22.50
CA GLN A 47 -0.83 -21.86 -23.19
C GLN A 47 -1.56 -21.62 -24.52
N LYS A 48 -2.56 -20.74 -24.55
CA LYS A 48 -3.32 -20.45 -25.76
C LYS A 48 -2.48 -19.75 -26.83
N THR A 49 -1.61 -18.83 -26.46
CA THR A 49 -0.72 -18.18 -27.42
C THR A 49 0.29 -19.17 -28.04
N GLN A 50 0.79 -20.12 -27.25
CA GLN A 50 1.63 -21.21 -27.75
C GLN A 50 0.87 -22.14 -28.70
N GLU A 51 -0.36 -22.53 -28.36
CA GLU A 51 -1.23 -23.40 -29.19
C GLU A 51 -1.49 -22.81 -30.57
N TYR A 52 -1.77 -21.52 -30.66
CA TYR A 52 -2.05 -20.82 -31.92
C TYR A 52 -0.81 -20.19 -32.58
N ASN A 53 0.39 -20.50 -32.06
CA ASN A 53 1.67 -19.99 -32.55
C ASN A 53 1.70 -18.46 -32.71
N ARG A 54 1.10 -17.74 -31.75
CA ARG A 54 1.04 -16.27 -31.73
C ARG A 54 2.12 -15.70 -30.83
N PRO A 55 2.74 -14.56 -31.20
CA PRO A 55 3.68 -13.89 -30.32
C PRO A 55 2.97 -13.35 -29.07
N LEU A 56 3.59 -13.56 -27.91
CA LEU A 56 3.15 -13.03 -26.61
C LEU A 56 4.31 -12.29 -25.93
N CYS A 57 4.04 -11.09 -25.43
CA CYS A 57 4.96 -10.35 -24.57
C CYS A 57 4.29 -10.11 -23.20
N LEU A 58 5.00 -10.43 -22.12
CA LEU A 58 4.55 -10.20 -20.75
C LEU A 58 5.53 -9.23 -20.07
N ALA A 59 5.01 -8.14 -19.51
CA ALA A 59 5.78 -7.16 -18.76
C ALA A 59 5.43 -7.25 -17.27
N PHE A 60 6.43 -7.49 -16.43
CA PHE A 60 6.29 -7.47 -14.98
C PHE A 60 6.91 -6.18 -14.45
N VAL A 61 6.09 -5.36 -13.78
CA VAL A 61 6.53 -4.10 -13.17
C VAL A 61 6.58 -4.29 -11.66
N ASN A 62 7.74 -4.01 -11.06
CA ASN A 62 7.93 -4.01 -9.63
C ASN A 62 8.56 -2.68 -9.19
N TYR A 63 8.09 -2.13 -8.07
CA TYR A 63 8.62 -0.90 -7.51
C TYR A 63 9.72 -1.21 -6.50
N GLU A 64 10.90 -0.60 -6.67
CA GLU A 64 11.96 -0.67 -5.67
C GLU A 64 11.52 0.08 -4.41
N LYS A 65 11.60 -0.57 -3.24
CA LYS A 65 11.28 0.03 -1.93
C LYS A 65 9.95 0.79 -1.93
N ALA A 66 8.90 0.10 -2.36
CA ALA A 66 7.58 0.69 -2.58
C ALA A 66 7.00 1.40 -1.34
N PHE A 67 7.33 0.96 -0.12
CA PHE A 67 6.88 1.64 1.10
C PHE A 67 7.77 2.81 1.49
N ASP A 68 9.10 2.70 1.34
CA ASP A 68 10.05 3.75 1.75
C ASP A 68 10.03 4.98 0.83
N SER A 69 9.61 4.80 -0.43
CA SER A 69 9.61 5.83 -1.46
C SER A 69 8.32 6.66 -1.53
N VAL A 70 7.28 6.26 -0.79
CA VAL A 70 5.98 6.93 -0.87
C VAL A 70 6.00 8.28 -0.18
N GLU A 71 5.64 9.32 -0.93
CA GLU A 71 5.48 10.67 -0.42
C GLU A 71 4.21 10.80 0.42
N THR A 72 4.29 11.39 1.61
CA THR A 72 3.14 11.53 2.53
C THR A 72 1.97 12.29 1.88
N TRP A 73 2.25 13.33 1.10
CA TRP A 73 1.21 14.10 0.42
C TRP A 73 0.43 13.25 -0.60
N ALA A 74 1.08 12.26 -1.23
CA ALA A 74 0.44 11.37 -2.20
C ALA A 74 -0.52 10.41 -1.49
N VAL A 75 -0.16 9.92 -0.30
CA VAL A 75 -1.06 9.15 0.57
C VAL A 75 -2.28 9.97 0.95
N LEU A 76 -2.09 11.19 1.47
CA LEU A 76 -3.20 12.06 1.88
C LEU A 76 -4.15 12.38 0.71
N ARG A 77 -3.60 12.66 -0.49
CA ARG A 77 -4.41 12.87 -1.70
C ARG A 77 -5.18 11.60 -2.11
N SER A 78 -4.59 10.43 -1.93
CA SER A 78 -5.25 9.15 -2.24
C SER A 78 -6.43 8.89 -1.29
N LEU A 79 -6.29 9.21 0.00
CA LEU A 79 -7.39 9.14 0.97
C LEU A 79 -8.56 10.06 0.60
N GLN A 80 -8.26 11.28 0.13
CA GLN A 80 -9.29 12.21 -0.36
C GLN A 80 -10.03 11.64 -1.59
N ARG A 81 -9.30 11.02 -2.53
CA ARG A 81 -9.90 10.36 -3.71
C ARG A 81 -10.81 9.19 -3.32
N CYS A 82 -10.47 8.46 -2.26
CA CYS A 82 -11.30 7.40 -1.69
C CYS A 82 -12.48 7.93 -0.85
N ARG A 83 -12.74 9.26 -0.87
CA ARG A 83 -13.83 9.91 -0.14
C ARG A 83 -13.84 9.59 1.35
N ILE A 84 -12.65 9.42 1.94
CA ILE A 84 -12.50 9.30 3.39
C ILE A 84 -12.88 10.64 4.05
N ASP A 85 -13.58 10.56 5.18
CA ASP A 85 -13.97 11.75 5.95
C ASP A 85 -12.73 12.57 6.33
N TYR A 86 -12.82 13.89 6.09
CA TYR A 86 -11.72 14.83 6.28
C TYR A 86 -11.13 14.76 7.70
N ARG A 87 -11.92 14.39 8.71
CA ARG A 87 -11.46 14.26 10.10
C ARG A 87 -10.38 13.18 10.23
N TYR A 88 -10.51 12.05 9.53
CA TYR A 88 -9.48 11.00 9.53
C TYR A 88 -8.22 11.46 8.80
N ILE A 89 -8.38 12.20 7.70
CA ILE A 89 -7.26 12.72 6.92
C ILE A 89 -6.46 13.73 7.75
N GLU A 90 -7.13 14.61 8.50
CA GLU A 90 -6.45 15.58 9.37
C GLU A 90 -5.70 14.91 10.52
N VAL A 91 -6.29 13.88 11.14
CA VAL A 91 -5.60 13.07 12.16
C VAL A 91 -4.34 12.43 11.57
N LEU A 92 -4.43 11.79 10.40
CA LEU A 92 -3.27 11.18 9.75
C LEU A 92 -2.21 12.21 9.37
N LYS A 93 -2.62 13.38 8.87
CA LYS A 93 -1.72 14.50 8.55
C LYS A 93 -0.98 15.00 9.79
N CYS A 94 -1.65 15.13 10.94
CA CYS A 94 -1.02 15.48 12.21
C CYS A 94 -0.02 14.42 12.68
N LEU A 95 -0.34 13.12 12.49
CA LEU A 95 0.56 12.02 12.84
C LEU A 95 1.86 12.07 12.01
N TYR A 96 1.75 12.25 10.69
CA TYR A 96 2.91 12.30 9.82
C TYR A 96 3.72 13.59 9.96
N LYS A 97 3.08 14.76 10.20
CA LYS A 97 3.77 16.05 10.34
C LYS A 97 4.80 16.06 11.47
N ASN A 98 4.54 15.32 12.54
CA ASN A 98 5.40 15.26 13.72
C ASN A 98 6.21 13.95 13.79
N ALA A 99 6.18 13.12 12.75
CA ALA A 99 6.86 11.83 12.74
C ALA A 99 8.37 12.03 12.57
N THR A 100 9.14 11.49 13.52
CA THR A 100 10.60 11.47 13.46
C THR A 100 11.12 10.05 13.54
N VAL A 101 12.23 9.77 12.86
CA VAL A 101 12.96 8.50 12.92
C VAL A 101 14.33 8.71 13.56
N SER A 102 14.74 7.77 14.41
CA SER A 102 16.10 7.68 14.95
C SER A 102 16.64 6.29 14.67
N VAL A 103 17.92 6.19 14.32
CA VAL A 103 18.60 4.92 14.08
C VAL A 103 19.46 4.61 15.30
N ARG A 104 19.38 3.37 15.81
CA ARG A 104 20.26 2.89 16.88
C ARG A 104 21.31 1.96 16.29
N ILE A 105 22.59 2.29 16.52
CA ILE A 105 23.73 1.47 16.13
C ILE A 105 24.51 1.17 17.42
N GLN A 106 24.51 -0.10 17.83
CA GLN A 106 25.03 -0.53 19.14
C GLN A 106 24.37 0.28 20.28
N ASP A 107 25.17 0.97 21.11
CA ASP A 107 24.70 1.79 22.22
C ASP A 107 24.47 3.27 21.84
N GLN A 108 24.71 3.65 20.58
CA GLN A 108 24.53 5.01 20.11
C GLN A 108 23.22 5.17 19.33
N THR A 109 22.47 6.22 19.64
CA THR A 109 21.22 6.56 18.94
C THR A 109 21.39 7.90 18.23
N THR A 110 21.03 7.96 16.95
CA THR A 110 21.11 9.21 16.17
C THR A 110 20.11 10.23 16.70
N LYS A 111 20.41 11.52 16.47
CA LYS A 111 19.42 12.59 16.66
C LYS A 111 18.16 12.28 15.84
N PRO A 112 16.96 12.66 16.34
CA PRO A 112 15.72 12.48 15.59
C PRO A 112 15.79 13.21 14.24
N ILE A 113 15.47 12.49 13.17
CA ILE A 113 15.39 13.00 11.80
C ILE A 113 13.90 13.07 11.43
N GLN A 114 13.48 14.16 10.80
CA GLN A 114 12.09 14.30 10.33
C GLN A 114 11.79 13.29 9.21
N LEU A 115 10.66 12.58 9.32
CA LEU A 115 10.20 11.64 8.31
C LEU A 115 9.57 12.42 7.15
N GLN A 116 10.21 12.41 5.98
CA GLN A 116 9.72 13.13 4.80
C GLN A 116 8.94 12.24 3.82
N ARG A 117 9.34 10.97 3.74
CA ARG A 117 8.78 9.94 2.86
C ARG A 117 8.88 8.59 3.56
N GLY A 118 8.11 7.63 3.09
CA GLY A 118 8.00 6.33 3.72
C GLY A 118 6.68 6.15 4.46
N VAL A 119 6.22 4.91 4.55
CA VAL A 119 5.06 4.48 5.37
C VAL A 119 5.52 3.55 6.49
#